data_AF-A0A2N1NDX8-F1
#
_entry.id   AF-A0A2N1NDX8-F1
#
_cell.length_a   1.000
_cell.length_b   1.000
_cell.length_c   1.000
_cell.angle_alpha   90.00
_cell.angle_beta   90.00
_cell.angle_gamma   90.00
#
_symmetry.space_group_name_H-M   'P 1'
#
loop_
_entity.id
_entity.type
_entity.pdbx_description
1 polymer ?
#
loop_
_entity_poly.entity_id
_entity_poly.type
_entity_poly.pdbx_seq_one_letter_code
_entity_poly.pdbx_strand_id
1 'polypeptide(L)'
;VGIFYHKGFGIDENDSTAFEWHMKASKKNDINGHYEVGKCYSVGCGVKKNDDKAFEYFQRAADGELNIALYHLAACYKHGDGIQKDNFKVFELYKKSAEKGFVPS
;
A
#
# COMPACT_ATOMS: atom_id res chain seq x y z
N VAL A 1 -20.54 20.36 2.20
CA VAL A 1 -21.01 19.04 2.68
C VAL A 1 -21.32 18.21 1.44
N GLY A 2 -20.36 17.40 1.00
CA GLY A 2 -20.44 16.64 -0.24
C GLY A 2 -21.06 15.27 0.04
N ILE A 3 -22.34 15.12 -0.30
CA ILE A 3 -23.08 13.88 -0.09
C ILE A 3 -22.83 13.00 -1.31
N PHE A 4 -21.94 12.01 -1.21
CA PHE A 4 -21.89 10.90 -2.16
C PHE A 4 -22.41 9.63 -1.49
N TYR A 5 -23.62 9.26 -1.91
CA TYR A 5 -24.38 8.12 -1.46
C TYR A 5 -23.65 6.80 -1.72
N HIS A 6 -23.26 6.18 -0.61
CA HIS A 6 -22.75 4.82 -0.53
C HIS A 6 -23.87 3.82 -0.81
N LYS A 7 -23.90 3.24 -2.02
CA LYS A 7 -24.64 1.99 -2.27
C LYS A 7 -23.66 0.82 -2.21
N GLY A 8 -23.65 0.13 -1.06
CA GLY A 8 -23.38 -1.31 -1.02
C GLY A 8 -22.13 -1.82 -0.31
N PHE A 9 -21.27 -0.97 0.27
CA PHE A 9 -20.16 -1.40 1.13
C PHE A 9 -20.04 -0.39 2.28
N GLY A 10 -19.90 -0.80 3.53
CA GLY A 10 -19.81 0.14 4.66
C GLY A 10 -18.48 0.90 4.64
N ILE A 11 -18.38 2.00 3.90
CA ILE A 11 -17.23 2.90 3.98
C ILE A 11 -17.64 4.05 4.88
N ASP A 12 -16.94 4.21 5.99
CA ASP A 12 -17.11 5.35 6.88
C ASP A 12 -16.62 6.63 6.19
N GLU A 13 -17.35 7.74 6.39
CA GLU A 13 -17.00 9.06 5.80
C GLU A 13 -15.59 9.52 6.18
N ASN A 14 -15.13 9.12 7.38
CA ASN A 14 -13.78 9.38 7.87
C ASN A 14 -12.71 8.67 7.03
N ASP A 15 -12.96 7.43 6.62
CA ASP A 15 -12.03 6.63 5.82
C ASP A 15 -11.86 7.21 4.41
N SER A 16 -12.96 7.67 3.81
CA SER A 16 -12.93 8.36 2.51
C SER A 16 -12.13 9.67 2.59
N THR A 17 -12.31 10.43 3.67
CA THR A 17 -11.58 11.67 3.90
C THR A 17 -10.08 11.39 4.13
N ALA A 18 -9.73 10.37 4.90
CA ALA A 18 -8.33 9.97 5.13
C ALA A 18 -7.64 9.55 3.83
N PHE A 19 -8.31 8.75 3.00
CA PHE A 19 -7.80 8.35 1.69
C PHE A 19 -7.47 9.56 0.80
N GLU A 20 -8.34 10.57 0.75
CA GLU A 20 -8.07 11.79 -0.01
C GLU A 20 -6.82 12.55 0.48
N TRP A 21 -6.60 12.61 1.79
CA TRP A 21 -5.42 13.22 2.38
C TRP A 21 -4.15 12.46 2.02
N HIS A 22 -4.15 11.13 2.15
CA HIS A 22 -3.02 10.29 1.74
C HIS A 22 -2.73 10.41 0.25
N MET A 23 -3.77 10.47 -0.59
CA MET A 23 -3.63 10.73 -2.03
C MET A 23 -3.00 12.09 -2.33
N LYS A 24 -3.37 13.15 -1.60
CA LYS A 24 -2.74 14.47 -1.74
C LYS A 24 -1.27 14.45 -1.33
N ALA A 25 -0.93 13.74 -0.25
CA ALA A 25 0.46 13.55 0.18
C ALA A 25 1.28 12.78 -0.87
N SER A 26 0.76 11.64 -1.33
CA SER A 26 1.38 10.85 -2.38
C SER A 26 1.63 11.65 -3.67
N LYS A 27 0.69 12.50 -4.11
CA LYS A 27 0.87 13.36 -5.29
C LYS A 27 2.02 14.36 -5.15
N LYS A 28 2.46 14.66 -3.92
CA LYS A 28 3.65 15.47 -3.61
C LYS A 28 4.91 14.62 -3.46
N ASN A 29 4.88 13.36 -3.92
CA ASN A 29 5.95 12.36 -3.76
C ASN A 29 6.30 12.04 -2.30
N ASP A 30 5.36 12.22 -1.37
CA ASP A 30 5.56 11.79 0.02
C ASP A 30 5.55 10.25 0.10
N ILE A 31 6.63 9.69 0.63
CA ILE A 31 6.87 8.25 0.70
C ILE A 31 5.86 7.58 1.65
N ASN A 32 5.53 8.22 2.77
CA ASN A 32 4.49 7.72 3.69
C ASN A 32 3.11 7.79 3.04
N GLY A 33 2.84 8.84 2.27
CA GLY A 33 1.64 8.98 1.45
C GLY A 33 1.49 7.84 0.44
N HIS A 34 2.57 7.43 -0.23
CA HIS A 34 2.54 6.25 -1.10
C HIS A 34 2.12 4.99 -0.33
N TYR A 35 2.73 4.76 0.83
CA TYR A 35 2.44 3.60 1.67
C TYR A 35 1.00 3.56 2.17
N GLU A 36 0.47 4.67 2.69
CA GLU A 36 -0.89 4.73 3.20
C GLU A 36 -1.94 4.56 2.09
N VAL A 37 -1.70 5.12 0.90
CA VAL A 37 -2.56 4.86 -0.27
C VAL A 37 -2.53 3.38 -0.65
N GLY A 38 -1.35 2.75 -0.64
CA GLY A 38 -1.21 1.31 -0.91
C GLY A 38 -2.02 0.46 0.08
N LYS A 39 -1.97 0.79 1.37
CA LYS A 39 -2.79 0.15 2.41
C LYS A 39 -4.27 0.31 2.14
N CYS A 40 -4.75 1.53 1.86
CA CYS A 40 -6.15 1.79 1.55
C CYS A 40 -6.65 0.93 0.39
N TYR A 41 -5.86 0.79 -0.68
CA TYR A 41 -6.21 -0.09 -1.80
C TYR A 41 -6.16 -1.58 -1.43
N SER A 42 -5.26 -2.01 -0.55
CA SER A 42 -5.14 -3.41 -0.12
C SER A 42 -6.33 -3.88 0.73
N VAL A 43 -6.85 -3.02 1.62
CA VAL A 43 -7.97 -3.38 2.52
C VAL A 43 -9.33 -2.80 2.09
N GLY A 44 -9.35 -1.88 1.14
CA GLY A 44 -10.57 -1.19 0.72
C GLY A 44 -11.03 -0.08 1.67
N CYS A 45 -10.10 0.61 2.34
CA CYS A 45 -10.40 1.70 3.29
C CYS A 45 -10.52 3.03 2.54
N GLY A 46 -11.71 3.63 2.51
CA GLY A 46 -11.97 4.89 1.82
C GLY A 46 -11.96 4.80 0.29
N VAL A 47 -11.68 3.62 -0.25
CA VAL A 47 -11.61 3.32 -1.69
C VAL A 47 -11.95 1.85 -1.92
N LYS A 48 -12.47 1.50 -3.10
CA LYS A 48 -12.67 0.09 -3.45
C LYS A 48 -11.31 -0.64 -3.41
N LYS A 49 -11.27 -1.81 -2.76
CA LYS A 49 -10.11 -2.71 -2.75
C LYS A 49 -9.62 -2.95 -4.18
N ASN A 50 -8.31 -2.82 -4.40
CA ASN A 50 -7.65 -3.04 -5.67
C ASN A 50 -6.18 -3.46 -5.42
N ASP A 51 -5.88 -4.74 -5.60
CA ASP A 51 -4.56 -5.28 -5.30
C ASP A 51 -3.48 -4.80 -6.28
N ASP A 52 -3.81 -4.59 -7.57
CA ASP A 52 -2.88 -4.05 -8.58
C ASP A 52 -2.38 -2.65 -8.17
N LYS A 53 -3.31 -1.79 -7.76
CA LYS A 53 -2.96 -0.45 -7.26
C LYS A 53 -2.21 -0.52 -5.94
N ALA A 54 -2.61 -1.40 -5.02
CA ALA A 54 -1.88 -1.58 -3.76
C ALA A 54 -0.41 -1.92 -4.04
N PHE A 55 -0.16 -2.87 -4.95
CA PHE A 55 1.18 -3.25 -5.40
C PHE A 55 1.97 -2.05 -5.96
N GLU A 56 1.39 -1.28 -6.89
CA GLU A 56 2.07 -0.11 -7.46
C GLU A 56 2.49 0.92 -6.40
N TYR A 57 1.61 1.18 -5.43
CA TYR A 57 1.87 2.14 -4.36
C TYR A 57 2.90 1.63 -3.34
N PHE A 58 2.86 0.33 -2.99
CA PHE A 58 3.90 -0.28 -2.16
C PHE A 58 5.26 -0.28 -2.86
N GLN A 59 5.30 -0.53 -4.17
CA GLN A 59 6.53 -0.44 -4.96
C GLN A 59 7.12 0.99 -4.90
N ARG A 60 6.31 2.02 -5.13
CA ARG A 60 6.77 3.43 -5.03
C ARG A 60 7.30 3.78 -3.64
N ALA A 61 6.64 3.31 -2.57
CA ALA A 61 7.09 3.53 -1.21
C ALA A 61 8.40 2.78 -0.90
N ALA A 62 8.55 1.55 -1.40
CA ALA A 62 9.76 0.74 -1.27
C ALA A 62 10.95 1.31 -2.06
N ASP A 63 10.69 1.90 -3.22
CA ASP A 63 11.70 2.62 -4.02
C ASP A 63 12.14 3.91 -3.31
N GLY A 64 11.24 4.55 -2.57
CA GLY A 64 11.53 5.62 -1.62
C GLY A 64 12.17 5.16 -0.30
N GLU A 65 12.70 3.94 -0.25
CA GLU A 65 13.44 3.39 0.89
C GLU A 65 12.64 3.19 2.19
N LEU A 66 11.31 3.17 2.13
CA LEU A 66 10.49 2.87 3.30
C LEU A 66 10.53 1.37 3.64
N ASN A 67 11.13 1.03 4.78
CA ASN A 67 11.32 -0.36 5.21
C ASN A 67 10.01 -1.14 5.34
N ILE A 68 8.97 -0.53 5.91
CA ILE A 68 7.67 -1.21 6.04
C ILE A 68 7.03 -1.49 4.68
N ALA A 69 7.28 -0.66 3.67
CA ALA A 69 6.80 -0.92 2.32
C ALA A 69 7.52 -2.10 1.65
N LEU A 70 8.80 -2.36 1.96
CA LEU A 70 9.51 -3.56 1.49
C LEU A 70 8.82 -4.84 1.98
N TYR A 71 8.36 -4.86 3.23
CA TYR A 71 7.61 -5.98 3.79
C TYR A 71 6.28 -6.20 3.05
N HIS A 72 5.50 -5.14 2.82
CA HIS A 72 4.22 -5.25 2.11
C HIS A 72 4.39 -5.61 0.63
N LEU A 73 5.43 -5.09 -0.02
CA LEU A 73 5.78 -5.48 -1.39
C LEU A 73 6.17 -6.96 -1.48
N ALA A 74 6.94 -7.47 -0.51
CA ALA A 74 7.25 -8.89 -0.42
C ALA A 74 5.99 -9.73 -0.18
N ALA A 75 5.04 -9.24 0.62
CA ALA A 75 3.75 -9.91 0.80
C ALA A 75 2.96 -10.00 -0.53
N CYS A 76 2.95 -8.94 -1.34
CA CYS A 76 2.34 -8.97 -2.68
C CYS A 76 2.94 -10.08 -3.56
N TYR A 77 4.27 -10.18 -3.64
CA TYR A 77 4.93 -11.26 -4.40
C TYR A 77 4.73 -12.65 -3.79
N LYS A 78 4.54 -12.76 -2.47
CA LYS A 78 4.28 -14.04 -1.80
C LYS A 78 2.86 -14.55 -2.08
N HIS A 79 1.88 -13.66 -2.03
CA HIS A 79 0.46 -14.00 -2.12
C HIS A 79 -0.10 -13.89 -3.54
N GLY A 80 0.58 -13.16 -4.42
CA GLY A 80 0.11 -12.87 -5.78
C GLY A 80 -0.89 -11.72 -5.81
N ASP A 81 -0.79 -10.79 -4.86
CA ASP A 81 -1.72 -9.66 -4.73
C ASP A 81 -1.25 -8.53 -5.64
N GLY A 82 -1.94 -8.36 -6.77
CA GLY A 82 -1.63 -7.32 -7.75
C GLY A 82 -0.42 -7.60 -8.64
N ILE A 83 0.20 -8.76 -8.48
CA ILE A 83 1.39 -9.20 -9.22
C ILE A 83 1.48 -10.72 -9.25
N GLN A 84 2.22 -11.29 -10.21
CA GLN A 84 2.51 -12.72 -10.20
C GLN A 84 3.39 -13.08 -9.00
N LYS A 85 3.15 -14.25 -8.42
CA LYS A 85 3.99 -14.77 -7.33
C LYS A 85 5.44 -14.94 -7.76
N ASP A 86 6.36 -14.48 -6.93
CA ASP A 86 7.80 -14.62 -7.17
C ASP A 86 8.57 -14.77 -5.85
N ASN A 87 8.94 -16.00 -5.52
CA ASN A 87 9.70 -16.30 -4.31
C ASN A 87 11.14 -15.75 -4.33
N PHE A 88 11.73 -15.55 -5.50
CA PHE A 88 13.04 -14.95 -5.62
C PHE A 88 12.96 -13.47 -5.24
N LYS A 89 11.94 -12.75 -5.74
CA LYS A 89 11.67 -11.36 -5.33
C LYS A 89 11.36 -11.22 -3.85
N VAL A 90 10.61 -12.15 -3.26
CA VAL A 90 10.38 -12.17 -1.80
C VAL A 90 11.70 -12.23 -1.04
N PHE A 91 12.61 -13.14 -1.44
CA PHE A 91 13.92 -13.28 -0.80
C PHE A 91 14.76 -12.00 -0.94
N GLU A 92 14.81 -11.40 -2.14
CA GLU A 92 15.55 -10.15 -2.36
C GLU A 92 15.03 -9.01 -1.48
N LEU A 93 13.70 -8.86 -1.37
CA LEU A 93 13.08 -7.80 -0.59
C LEU A 93 13.29 -7.98 0.92
N TYR A 94 13.19 -9.21 1.42
CA TYR A 94 13.50 -9.49 2.83
C TYR A 94 14.98 -9.32 3.15
N LYS A 95 15.88 -9.71 2.24
CA LYS A 95 17.31 -9.45 2.40
C LYS A 95 17.58 -7.94 2.49
N LYS A 96 17.03 -7.16 1.56
CA LYS A 96 17.15 -5.68 1.56
C LYS A 96 16.58 -5.06 2.83
N SER A 97 15.47 -5.58 3.34
CA SER A 97 14.86 -5.14 4.60
C SER A 97 15.77 -5.42 5.81
N ALA A 98 16.34 -6.63 5.88
CA ALA A 98 17.23 -7.05 6.96
C ALA A 98 18.55 -6.26 6.97
N GLU A 99 19.12 -5.96 5.80
CA GLU A 99 20.31 -5.10 5.66
C GLU A 99 20.08 -3.68 6.20
N LYS A 100 18.83 -3.21 6.21
CA LYS A 100 18.42 -1.92 6.78
C LYS A 100 18.04 -2.00 8.27
N GLY A 101 18.30 -3.12 8.93
CA GLY A 101 18.01 -3.33 10.35
C GLY A 101 16.53 -3.61 10.66
N PHE A 102 15.69 -3.85 9.65
CA PHE A 102 14.31 -4.29 9.86
C PHE A 102 14.25 -5.81 9.80
N VAL A 103 14.18 -6.43 10.97
CA VAL A 103 13.88 -7.85 11.13
C VAL A 103 12.37 -7.95 11.35
N PRO A 104 11.58 -8.56 10.44
CA PRO A 104 10.18 -8.84 10.74
C PRO A 104 10.13 -9.77 11.96
N SER A 105 9.56 -9.27 13.06
CA SER A 105 9.36 -9.99 14.32
C SER A 105 8.17 -10.93 14.24
#